data_AF-A0A1C4SB25-F1
#
_entry.id   AF-A0A1C4SB25-F1
#
_cell.length_a   1.000
_cell.length_b   1.000
_cell.length_c   1.000
_cell.angle_alpha   90.00
_cell.angle_beta   90.00
_cell.angle_gamma   90.00
#
_symmetry.space_group_name_H-M   'P 1'
#
loop_
_entity.id
_entity.type
_entity.pdbx_description
1 polymer ?
#
loop_
_entity_poly.entity_id
_entity_poly.type
_entity_poly.pdbx_seq_one_letter_code
_entity_poly.pdbx_strand_id
1 'polypeptide(L)'
;MSVVQQHPSAAAFPGGESMRAMQARAVDAVRDWNERVEAEHGEDATYVMCSHGDIIKALVADALGMHLDLFQRIHVDPCSVTAIRYTRLRPFLLRLGDTGDLDSLAPREDAVGADAAASPTGDGSADATVGGGAGAP
;
A
#
# COMPACT_ATOMS: atom_id res chain seq x y z
N MET A 1 7.96 26.97 5.56
CA MET A 1 7.97 25.66 6.26
C MET A 1 6.57 25.22 6.72
N SER A 2 5.74 26.11 7.31
CA SER A 2 4.43 25.73 7.87
C SER A 2 3.46 25.11 6.87
N VAL A 3 3.42 25.59 5.62
CA VAL A 3 2.52 25.06 4.58
C VAL A 3 2.81 23.58 4.30
N VAL A 4 4.08 23.16 4.25
CA VAL A 4 4.46 21.74 4.06
C VAL A 4 3.96 20.85 5.21
N GLN A 5 3.83 21.43 6.41
CA GLN A 5 3.42 20.71 7.62
C GLN A 5 1.90 20.72 7.84
N GLN A 6 1.23 21.82 7.50
CA GLN A 6 -0.20 22.04 7.78
C GLN A 6 -1.10 21.85 6.56
N HIS A 7 -0.65 22.29 5.39
CA HIS A 7 -1.37 22.21 4.11
C HIS A 7 -0.48 21.68 2.97
N PRO A 8 0.11 20.47 3.09
CA PRO A 8 1.00 19.91 2.10
C PRO A 8 0.45 19.96 0.66
N SER A 9 -0.85 19.79 0.46
CA SER A 9 -1.49 19.85 -0.86
C SER A 9 -1.38 21.23 -1.55
N ALA A 10 -1.09 22.28 -0.80
CA ALA A 10 -0.82 23.63 -1.30
C ALA A 10 0.69 23.98 -1.32
N ALA A 11 1.56 23.06 -0.89
CA ALA A 11 2.99 23.31 -0.82
C ALA A 11 3.68 23.10 -2.18
N ALA A 12 4.41 24.13 -2.63
CA ALA A 12 5.31 24.09 -3.77
C ALA A 12 6.67 24.68 -3.40
N PHE A 13 7.74 24.04 -3.87
CA PHE A 13 9.11 24.51 -3.64
C PHE A 13 9.58 25.35 -4.84
N PRO A 14 10.17 26.55 -4.65
CA PRO A 14 10.69 27.34 -5.76
C PRO A 14 11.73 26.58 -6.58
N GLY A 15 11.51 26.47 -7.89
CA GLY A 15 12.37 25.70 -8.80
C GLY A 15 12.33 24.18 -8.59
N GLY A 16 11.41 23.67 -7.77
CA GLY A 16 11.26 22.26 -7.44
C GLY A 16 9.86 21.72 -7.72
N GLU A 17 9.63 20.50 -7.25
CA GLU A 17 8.35 19.81 -7.34
C GLU A 17 7.37 20.33 -6.27
N SER A 18 6.06 20.20 -6.50
CA SER A 18 5.06 20.39 -5.44
C SER A 18 4.78 19.08 -4.71
N MET A 19 4.33 19.13 -3.45
CA MET A 19 3.99 17.89 -2.72
C MET A 19 2.87 17.10 -3.40
N ARG A 20 1.92 17.79 -4.06
CA ARG A 20 0.86 17.16 -4.85
C ARG A 20 1.42 16.42 -6.06
N ALA A 21 2.31 17.06 -6.81
CA ALA A 21 2.96 16.44 -7.98
C ALA A 21 3.82 15.24 -7.55
N MET A 22 4.54 15.37 -6.43
CA MET A 22 5.29 14.28 -5.81
C MET A 22 4.39 13.08 -5.46
N GLN A 23 3.22 13.31 -4.85
CA GLN A 23 2.27 12.23 -4.53
C GLN A 23 1.78 11.54 -5.80
N ALA A 24 1.34 12.31 -6.81
CA ALA A 24 0.86 11.76 -8.07
C ALA A 24 1.93 10.87 -8.73
N ARG A 25 3.16 11.39 -8.85
CA ARG A 25 4.31 10.64 -9.40
C ARG A 25 4.59 9.36 -8.62
N ALA A 26 4.49 9.39 -7.29
CA ALA A 26 4.72 8.21 -6.46
C ALA A 26 3.63 7.15 -6.66
N VAL A 27 2.36 7.57 -6.67
CA VAL A 27 1.22 6.67 -6.89
C VAL A 27 1.31 6.04 -8.28
N ASP A 28 1.53 6.83 -9.33
CA ASP A 28 1.69 6.34 -10.70
C ASP A 28 2.81 5.31 -10.79
N ALA A 29 3.98 5.60 -10.21
CA ALA A 29 5.10 4.66 -10.20
C ALA A 29 4.77 3.33 -9.52
N VAL A 30 4.03 3.35 -8.40
CA VAL A 30 3.61 2.11 -7.71
C VAL A 30 2.60 1.33 -8.54
N ARG A 31 1.65 2.00 -9.21
CA ARG A 31 0.69 1.32 -10.11
C ARG A 31 1.40 0.67 -11.29
N ASP A 32 2.32 1.37 -11.92
CA ASP A 32 3.15 0.84 -13.01
C ASP A 32 3.95 -0.39 -12.57
N TRP A 33 4.55 -0.34 -11.37
CA TRP A 33 5.31 -1.47 -10.84
C TRP A 33 4.43 -2.66 -10.47
N ASN A 34 3.24 -2.42 -9.91
CA ASN A 34 2.27 -3.48 -9.65
C ASN A 34 1.91 -4.21 -10.95
N GLU A 35 1.59 -3.48 -12.01
CA GLU A 35 1.24 -4.07 -13.32
C GLU A 35 2.38 -4.91 -13.90
N ARG A 36 3.63 -4.41 -13.82
CA ARG A 36 4.80 -5.14 -14.33
C ARG A 36 5.08 -6.42 -13.54
N VAL A 37 5.06 -6.33 -12.22
CA VAL A 37 5.35 -7.46 -11.33
C VAL A 37 4.25 -8.51 -11.43
N GLU A 38 2.98 -8.11 -11.49
CA GLU A 38 1.85 -9.02 -11.70
C GLU A 38 1.96 -9.74 -13.05
N ALA A 39 2.28 -9.02 -14.13
CA ALA A 39 2.43 -9.62 -15.45
C ALA A 39 3.59 -10.63 -15.55
N GLU A 40 4.69 -10.39 -14.82
CA GLU A 40 5.88 -11.25 -14.85
C GLU A 40 5.83 -12.41 -13.85
N HIS A 41 5.18 -12.22 -12.70
CA HIS A 41 5.28 -13.12 -11.55
C HIS A 41 3.94 -13.60 -10.98
N GLY A 42 2.80 -13.12 -11.49
CA GLY A 42 1.45 -13.53 -11.08
C GLY A 42 0.78 -12.60 -10.05
N GLU A 43 -0.51 -12.82 -9.80
CA GLU A 43 -1.38 -11.92 -9.01
C GLU A 43 -1.00 -11.72 -7.54
N ASP A 44 -0.32 -12.72 -6.94
CA ASP A 44 0.14 -12.67 -5.55
C ASP A 44 1.63 -12.32 -5.42
N ALA A 45 2.26 -11.89 -6.51
CA ALA A 45 3.66 -11.47 -6.48
C ALA A 45 3.86 -10.24 -5.58
N THR A 46 4.97 -10.25 -4.85
CA THR A 46 5.36 -9.16 -3.94
C THR A 46 6.71 -8.60 -4.35
N TYR A 47 6.85 -7.28 -4.32
CA TYR A 47 8.13 -6.60 -4.52
C TYR A 47 8.39 -5.61 -3.38
N VAL A 48 9.66 -5.23 -3.23
CA VAL A 48 10.10 -4.22 -2.26
C VAL A 48 10.65 -3.02 -3.02
N MET A 49 10.32 -1.82 -2.53
CA MET A 49 10.95 -0.58 -2.96
C MET A 49 11.54 0.17 -1.75
N CYS A 50 12.66 0.84 -1.96
CA CYS A 50 13.28 1.71 -0.95
C CYS A 50 13.01 3.17 -1.33
N SER A 51 12.47 3.95 -0.39
CA SER A 51 12.08 5.34 -0.64
C SER A 51 12.24 6.20 0.61
N HIS A 52 11.77 7.44 0.55
CA HIS A 52 11.85 8.43 1.63
C HIS A 52 10.53 8.56 2.38
N GLY A 53 10.60 9.07 3.62
CA GLY A 53 9.44 9.15 4.51
C GLY A 53 8.24 9.89 3.91
N ASP A 54 8.44 11.03 3.24
CA ASP A 54 7.33 11.79 2.65
C ASP A 54 6.66 11.06 1.48
N ILE A 55 7.43 10.30 0.69
CA ILE A 55 6.88 9.45 -0.38
C ILE A 55 6.06 8.32 0.23
N ILE A 56 6.60 7.61 1.22
CA ILE A 56 5.91 6.50 1.89
C ILE A 56 4.61 6.99 2.54
N LYS A 57 4.67 8.10 3.29
CA LYS A 57 3.48 8.69 3.95
C LYS A 57 2.42 9.11 2.91
N ALA A 58 2.83 9.66 1.78
CA ALA A 58 1.89 10.09 0.72
C ALA A 58 1.20 8.91 0.03
N LEU A 59 1.93 7.80 -0.15
CA LEU A 59 1.38 6.53 -0.66
C LEU A 59 0.41 5.89 0.34
N VAL A 60 0.73 5.91 1.64
CA VAL A 60 -0.19 5.44 2.69
C VAL A 60 -1.45 6.29 2.72
N ALA A 61 -1.32 7.62 2.61
CA ALA A 61 -2.48 8.50 2.56
C ALA A 61 -3.37 8.19 1.35
N ASP A 62 -2.80 8.01 0.16
CA ASP A 62 -3.54 7.57 -1.04
C ASP A 62 -4.26 6.23 -0.81
N ALA A 63 -3.54 5.24 -0.29
CA ALA A 63 -4.08 3.91 -0.04
C ALA A 63 -5.24 3.92 0.98
N LEU A 64 -5.20 4.77 2.00
CA LEU A 64 -6.27 4.91 2.98
C LEU A 64 -7.39 5.87 2.53
N GLY A 65 -7.28 6.50 1.36
CA GLY A 65 -8.20 7.55 0.92
C GLY A 65 -8.13 8.81 1.78
N MET A 66 -7.03 9.01 2.51
CA MET A 66 -6.79 10.20 3.32
C MET A 66 -6.36 11.36 2.43
N HIS A 67 -6.92 12.55 2.70
CA HIS A 67 -6.46 13.77 2.05
C HIS A 67 -4.98 14.02 2.35
N LEU A 68 -4.21 14.46 1.34
CA LEU A 68 -2.76 14.68 1.46
C LEU A 68 -2.38 15.64 2.60
N ASP A 69 -3.24 16.61 2.93
CA ASP A 69 -2.99 17.51 4.07
C ASP A 69 -2.91 16.80 5.42
N LEU A 70 -3.47 15.59 5.52
CA LEU A 70 -3.44 14.78 6.73
C LEU A 70 -2.23 13.84 6.79
N PHE A 71 -1.39 13.79 5.75
CA PHE A 71 -0.32 12.77 5.66
C PHE A 71 0.78 12.93 6.71
N GLN A 72 0.97 14.13 7.28
CA GLN A 72 1.91 14.34 8.39
C GLN A 72 1.44 13.70 9.72
N ARG A 73 0.23 13.14 9.76
CA ARG A 73 -0.24 12.30 10.89
C ARG A 73 0.28 10.87 10.82
N ILE A 74 0.85 10.50 9.68
CA ILE A 74 1.43 9.17 9.45
C ILE A 74 2.90 9.25 9.84
N HIS A 75 3.35 8.34 10.68
CA HIS A 75 4.74 8.26 11.12
C HIS A 75 5.42 7.04 10.50
N VAL A 76 6.65 7.23 10.02
CA VAL A 76 7.52 6.16 9.51
C VAL A 76 8.95 6.47 9.94
N ASP A 77 9.62 5.50 10.55
CA ASP A 77 11.00 5.64 10.98
C ASP A 77 11.98 5.25 9.86
N PRO A 78 13.23 5.75 9.89
CA PRO A 78 14.28 5.22 9.02
C PRO A 78 14.39 3.70 9.14
N CYS A 79 14.57 3.02 8.02
CA CYS A 79 14.63 1.54 7.94
C CYS A 79 13.37 0.82 8.44
N SER A 80 12.24 1.50 8.56
CA SER A 80 10.95 0.85 8.80
C SER A 80 10.32 0.29 7.52
N VAL A 81 9.43 -0.68 7.69
CA VAL A 81 8.66 -1.32 6.63
C VAL A 81 7.19 -0.91 6.71
N THR A 82 6.67 -0.48 5.57
CA THR A 82 5.23 -0.25 5.36
C THR A 82 4.77 -1.21 4.28
N ALA A 83 3.74 -2.01 4.56
CA ALA A 83 3.23 -3.02 3.65
C ALA A 83 1.80 -2.66 3.22
N ILE A 84 1.58 -2.54 1.91
CA ILE A 84 0.27 -2.26 1.31
C ILE A 84 -0.03 -3.38 0.31
N ARG A 85 -1.18 -4.04 0.45
CA ARG A 85 -1.70 -4.96 -0.55
C ARG A 85 -2.65 -4.21 -1.48
N TYR A 86 -2.29 -4.11 -2.75
CA TYR A 86 -3.19 -3.61 -3.78
C TYR A 86 -4.06 -4.76 -4.29
N THR A 87 -5.37 -4.54 -4.39
CA THR A 87 -6.31 -5.48 -4.99
C THR A 87 -7.10 -4.79 -6.09
N ARG A 88 -7.84 -5.55 -6.89
CA ARG A 88 -8.71 -5.03 -7.96
C ARG A 88 -9.68 -3.94 -7.49
N LEU A 89 -10.18 -4.03 -6.25
CA LEU A 89 -11.21 -3.12 -5.74
C LEU A 89 -10.64 -1.98 -4.90
N ARG A 90 -9.65 -2.28 -4.06
CA ARG A 90 -9.05 -1.30 -3.14
C ARG A 90 -7.74 -1.79 -2.54
N PRO A 91 -6.87 -0.87 -2.13
CA PRO A 91 -5.71 -1.20 -1.31
C PRO A 91 -6.08 -1.52 0.15
N PHE A 92 -5.19 -2.24 0.82
CA PHE A 92 -5.22 -2.53 2.25
C PHE A 92 -3.84 -2.26 2.86
N LEU A 93 -3.78 -1.44 3.91
CA LEU A 93 -2.57 -1.23 4.70
C LEU A 93 -2.40 -2.38 5.69
N LEU A 94 -1.37 -3.20 5.52
CA LEU A 94 -1.09 -4.38 6.35
C LEU A 94 -0.13 -4.07 7.50
N ARG A 95 0.82 -3.17 7.25
CA ARG A 95 1.81 -2.66 8.21
C ARG A 95 2.14 -1.21 7.92
N LEU A 96 2.44 -0.45 8.96
CA LEU A 96 2.83 0.96 8.86
C LEU A 96 4.05 1.23 9.74
N GLY A 97 5.16 1.63 9.11
CA GLY A 97 6.36 2.06 9.84
C GLY A 97 6.91 1.01 10.80
N ASP A 98 6.73 -0.27 10.50
CA ASP A 98 7.12 -1.37 11.39
C ASP A 98 8.64 -1.59 11.36
N THR A 99 9.24 -1.83 12.52
CA THR A 99 10.67 -2.17 12.69
C THR A 99 10.85 -3.51 13.41
N GLY A 100 9.75 -4.19 13.71
CA GLY A 100 9.73 -5.50 14.35
C GLY A 100 9.75 -6.65 13.35
N ASP A 101 9.21 -7.77 13.80
CA ASP A 101 9.12 -9.00 13.02
C ASP A 101 8.07 -8.90 11.89
N LEU A 102 8.38 -9.52 10.75
CA LEU A 102 7.55 -9.49 9.54
C LEU A 102 7.02 -10.87 9.13
N ASP A 103 7.18 -11.91 9.96
CA ASP A 103 6.85 -13.29 9.59
C ASP A 103 5.39 -13.45 9.15
N SER A 104 4.47 -12.69 9.76
CA SER A 104 3.05 -12.71 9.37
C SER A 104 2.74 -12.20 7.95
N LEU A 105 3.71 -11.56 7.27
CA LEU A 105 3.59 -11.14 5.87
C LEU A 105 4.12 -12.20 4.90
N ALA A 106 4.75 -13.27 5.39
CA ALA A 106 5.24 -14.34 4.54
C ALA A 106 4.08 -15.02 3.77
N PRO A 107 4.31 -15.45 2.51
CA PRO A 107 3.33 -16.22 1.76
C PRO A 107 2.89 -17.47 2.53
N ARG A 108 1.59 -17.79 2.49
CA ARG A 108 1.08 -19.03 3.10
C ARG A 108 1.44 -20.23 2.20
N GLU A 109 1.98 -21.28 2.79
CA GLU A 109 2.40 -22.50 2.07
C GLU A 109 1.22 -23.20 1.35
N ASP A 110 -0.01 -23.03 1.82
CA ASP A 110 -1.20 -23.70 1.29
C ASP A 110 -1.69 -23.14 -0.07
N ALA A 111 -1.23 -21.97 -0.50
CA ALA A 111 -1.63 -21.38 -1.79
C ALA A 111 -0.96 -22.05 -3.00
N VAL A 112 0.13 -22.81 -2.79
CA VAL A 112 0.90 -23.45 -3.86
C VAL A 112 0.28 -24.79 -4.31
N GLY A 113 -0.80 -25.27 -3.68
CA GLY A 113 -1.38 -26.59 -3.91
C GLY A 113 -2.88 -26.64 -4.28
N ALA A 114 -3.59 -25.51 -4.26
CA ALA A 114 -5.07 -25.51 -4.39
C ALA A 114 -5.59 -25.32 -5.84
N ASP A 115 -4.73 -24.93 -6.80
CA ASP A 115 -5.13 -24.64 -8.18
C ASP A 115 -5.41 -25.88 -9.07
N ALA A 116 -5.50 -27.08 -8.48
CA ALA A 116 -5.77 -28.32 -9.21
C ALA A 116 -7.22 -28.85 -9.11
N ALA A 117 -8.16 -28.11 -8.53
CA ALA A 117 -9.57 -28.53 -8.48
C ALA A 117 -10.55 -27.39 -8.79
N ALA A 118 -11.01 -27.33 -10.04
CA ALA A 118 -12.05 -26.41 -10.46
C ALA A 118 -13.47 -26.84 -9.98
N SER A 119 -14.15 -25.90 -9.31
CA SER A 119 -15.55 -25.41 -9.50
C SER A 119 -16.77 -26.35 -9.27
N PRO A 120 -17.92 -25.84 -8.75
CA PRO A 120 -18.86 -25.07 -9.59
C PRO A 120 -19.65 -23.90 -8.93
N THR A 121 -20.04 -22.96 -9.80
CA THR A 121 -21.15 -21.97 -9.78
C THR A 121 -21.99 -21.72 -8.50
N GLY A 122 -22.14 -20.45 -8.13
CA GLY A 122 -23.24 -19.93 -7.29
C GLY A 122 -23.29 -18.39 -7.31
N ASP A 123 -24.41 -17.86 -7.78
CA ASP A 123 -24.80 -16.45 -7.68
C ASP A 123 -25.20 -16.08 -6.25
N GLY A 124 -24.96 -14.84 -5.84
CA GLY A 124 -25.46 -14.34 -4.55
C GLY A 124 -24.58 -13.25 -3.94
N SER A 125 -25.18 -12.10 -3.69
CA SER A 125 -24.56 -10.96 -3.02
C SER A 125 -23.90 -11.36 -1.70
N ALA A 126 -22.57 -11.32 -1.65
CA ALA A 126 -21.84 -11.49 -0.40
C ALA A 126 -21.67 -10.12 0.27
N ASP A 127 -22.59 -9.88 1.20
CA ASP A 127 -22.49 -8.91 2.28
C ASP A 127 -21.10 -9.01 2.94
N ALA A 128 -20.48 -7.86 3.16
CA ALA A 128 -19.11 -7.78 3.63
C ALA A 128 -19.00 -8.31 5.05
N THR A 129 -18.45 -9.51 5.21
CA THR A 129 -17.94 -9.93 6.52
C THR A 129 -16.62 -9.18 6.74
N VAL A 130 -16.71 -8.03 7.41
CA VAL A 130 -15.55 -7.32 7.96
C VAL A 130 -15.00 -8.19 9.09
N GLY A 131 -13.86 -8.82 8.85
CA GLY A 131 -13.22 -9.70 9.82
C GLY A 131 -11.89 -10.17 9.30
N GLY A 132 -10.91 -9.26 9.22
CA GLY A 132 -9.52 -9.64 9.07
C GLY A 132 -9.18 -10.63 10.18
N GLY A 133 -8.73 -11.83 9.80
CA GLY A 133 -8.23 -12.82 10.73
C GLY A 133 -7.17 -12.14 11.59
N ALA A 134 -7.50 -11.96 12.86
CA ALA A 134 -6.55 -11.53 13.87
C ALA A 134 -5.33 -12.45 13.78
N GLY A 135 -4.14 -11.83 13.74
CA GLY A 135 -2.90 -12.55 13.87
C GLY A 135 -2.97 -13.49 15.07
N ALA A 136 -2.45 -14.69 14.89
CA ALA A 136 -2.29 -15.67 15.95
C ALA A 136 -1.06 -16.53 15.65
N PRO A 137 -0.38 -17.04 16.68
CA PRO A 137 -0.01 -16.44 17.96
C PRO A 137 1.36 -15.72 17.92
#